data_AF-A0A2K9FBE7-F1
#
_entry.id   AF-A0A2K9FBE7-F1
#
_cell.length_a   1.000
_cell.length_b   1.000
_cell.length_c   1.000
_cell.angle_alpha   90.00
_cell.angle_beta   90.00
_cell.angle_gamma   90.00
#
_symmetry.space_group_name_H-M   'P 1'
#
loop_
_entity.id
_entity.type
_entity.pdbx_description
1 polymer ?
#
loop_
_entity_poly.entity_id
_entity_poly.type
_entity_poly.pdbx_seq_one_letter_code
_entity_poly.pdbx_strand_id
1 'polypeptide(L)'
;MIDPRWVFVSAVLGMAGSVRYAFAIVRGTVRPNLVTWSLWAAVPLIAFSAQLDSGVGLPAVQTLVAGAGPLVVVVTGVCTRRNLARLGAFDLACAVAAGAALGVWLGLGEAAPAVVFAVAADAAAITSWSPAAWAFAAYVLTLSVSLIAIVSGRRRALRYA
;
A
#
# COMPACT_ATOMS: atom_id res chain seq x y z
N MET A 1 17.35 -8.59 18.00
CA MET A 1 16.77 -8.21 16.68
C MET A 1 15.99 -9.41 16.18
N ILE A 2 14.76 -9.22 15.68
CA ILE A 2 13.95 -10.31 15.11
C ILE A 2 14.65 -10.85 13.84
N ASP A 3 14.61 -12.17 13.63
CA ASP A 3 15.23 -12.80 12.45
C ASP A 3 14.63 -12.22 11.15
N PRO A 4 15.45 -11.72 10.20
CA PRO A 4 14.96 -11.19 8.94
C PRO A 4 14.04 -12.14 8.15
N ARG A 5 14.17 -13.45 8.35
CA ARG A 5 13.36 -14.49 7.68
C ARG A 5 11.88 -14.44 8.06
N TRP A 6 11.50 -13.73 9.12
CA TRP A 6 10.09 -13.49 9.46
C TRP A 6 9.30 -12.82 8.32
N VAL A 7 9.97 -12.14 7.38
CA VAL A 7 9.31 -11.59 6.18
C VAL A 7 8.59 -12.65 5.34
N PHE A 8 9.04 -13.91 5.38
CA PHE A 8 8.39 -15.01 4.65
C PHE A 8 7.10 -15.45 5.36
N VAL A 9 7.08 -15.42 6.70
CA VAL A 9 5.87 -15.72 7.47
C VAL A 9 4.81 -14.66 7.20
N SER A 10 5.18 -13.38 7.25
CA SER A 10 4.26 -12.29 6.90
C SER A 10 3.85 -12.31 5.44
N ALA A 11 4.72 -12.76 4.52
CA ALA A 11 4.38 -12.96 3.12
C ALA A 11 3.29 -14.04 2.94
N VAL A 12 3.44 -15.19 3.60
CA VAL A 12 2.43 -16.26 3.57
C VAL A 12 1.10 -15.79 4.15
N LEU A 13 1.13 -15.11 5.31
CA LEU A 13 -0.07 -14.58 5.95
C LEU A 13 -0.78 -13.53 5.08
N GLY A 14 -0.02 -12.60 4.49
CA GLY A 14 -0.56 -11.59 3.57
C GLY A 14 -1.21 -12.24 2.34
N MET A 15 -0.55 -13.25 1.77
CA MET A 15 -1.02 -13.94 0.58
C MET A 15 -2.27 -14.80 0.85
N ALA A 16 -2.34 -15.44 2.02
CA ALA A 16 -3.50 -16.26 2.41
C ALA A 16 -4.81 -15.47 2.37
N GLY A 17 -4.78 -14.19 2.77
CA GLY A 17 -5.92 -13.29 2.70
C GLY A 17 -6.44 -13.10 1.27
N SER A 18 -5.56 -12.79 0.32
CA SER A 18 -5.96 -12.57 -1.08
C SER A 18 -6.35 -13.87 -1.77
N VAL A 19 -5.74 -15.01 -1.46
CA VAL A 19 -6.17 -16.33 -1.96
C VAL A 19 -7.59 -16.65 -1.49
N ARG A 20 -7.90 -16.39 -0.22
CA ARG A 20 -9.25 -16.58 0.32
C ARG A 20 -10.26 -15.67 -0.38
N TYR A 21 -9.88 -14.43 -0.67
CA TYR A 21 -10.72 -13.50 -1.44
C TYR A 21 -10.91 -13.97 -2.89
N ALA A 22 -9.86 -14.43 -3.55
CA ALA A 22 -9.92 -15.00 -4.90
C ALA A 22 -10.86 -16.21 -4.96
N PHE A 23 -10.81 -17.08 -3.95
CA PHE A 23 -11.73 -18.22 -3.86
C PHE A 23 -13.19 -17.77 -3.70
N ALA A 24 -13.46 -16.70 -2.95
CA ALA A 24 -14.79 -16.11 -2.87
C ALA A 24 -15.28 -15.56 -4.23
N ILE A 25 -14.38 -15.02 -5.06
CA ILE A 25 -14.69 -14.60 -6.44
C ILE A 25 -15.08 -15.81 -7.29
N VAL A 26 -14.28 -16.88 -7.24
CA VAL A 26 -14.54 -18.14 -7.96
C VAL A 26 -15.85 -18.79 -7.51
N ARG A 27 -16.25 -18.62 -6.24
CA ARG A 27 -17.57 -19.04 -5.73
C ARG A 27 -18.71 -18.09 -6.09
N GLY A 28 -18.41 -16.86 -6.48
CA GLY A 28 -19.40 -15.88 -6.94
C GLY A 28 -20.08 -15.13 -5.83
N THR A 29 -19.56 -15.23 -4.60
CA THR A 29 -20.08 -14.54 -3.42
C THR A 29 -19.62 -13.08 -3.37
N VAL A 30 -18.60 -12.71 -4.14
CA VAL A 30 -18.06 -11.34 -4.21
C VAL A 30 -17.73 -10.94 -5.64
N ARG A 31 -17.78 -9.63 -5.92
CA ARG A 31 -17.38 -9.02 -7.19
C ARG A 31 -16.41 -7.86 -6.92
N PRO A 32 -15.09 -8.02 -7.12
CA PRO A 32 -14.12 -6.95 -6.92
C PRO A 32 -14.36 -5.79 -7.89
N ASN A 33 -14.11 -4.57 -7.42
CA ASN A 33 -13.96 -3.41 -8.30
C ASN A 33 -12.54 -3.39 -8.89
N LEU A 34 -12.40 -3.64 -10.19
CA LEU A 34 -11.10 -3.70 -10.86
C LEU A 34 -10.32 -2.39 -10.74
N VAL A 35 -10.98 -1.24 -10.70
CA VAL A 35 -10.28 0.05 -10.58
C VAL A 35 -9.51 0.07 -9.26
N THR A 36 -10.22 -0.10 -8.15
CA THR A 36 -9.63 -0.11 -6.81
C THR A 36 -8.57 -1.21 -6.70
N TRP A 37 -8.89 -2.46 -7.04
CA TRP A 37 -7.94 -3.57 -6.90
C TRP A 37 -6.70 -3.43 -7.80
N SER A 38 -6.82 -2.80 -8.97
CA SER A 38 -5.67 -2.51 -9.83
C SER A 38 -4.79 -1.42 -9.25
N LEU A 39 -5.36 -0.37 -8.64
CA LEU A 39 -4.57 0.64 -7.91
C LEU A 39 -3.82 0.01 -6.73
N TRP A 40 -4.50 -0.86 -5.97
CA TRP A 40 -3.91 -1.59 -4.86
C TRP A 40 -2.80 -2.57 -5.29
N ALA A 41 -2.85 -3.09 -6.53
CA ALA A 41 -1.76 -3.88 -7.09
C ALA A 41 -0.60 -3.01 -7.59
N ALA A 42 -0.92 -1.96 -8.34
CA ALA A 42 0.06 -1.15 -9.05
C ALA A 42 1.03 -0.41 -8.10
N VAL A 43 0.50 0.26 -7.06
CA VAL A 43 1.30 1.07 -6.14
C VAL A 43 2.43 0.26 -5.48
N PRO A 44 2.16 -0.85 -4.78
CA PRO A 44 3.21 -1.68 -4.17
C PRO A 44 4.10 -2.38 -5.21
N LEU A 45 3.62 -2.75 -6.39
CA LEU A 45 4.49 -3.35 -7.42
C LEU A 45 5.49 -2.32 -7.98
N ILE A 46 5.08 -1.07 -8.15
CA ILE A 46 6.00 0.04 -8.51
C ILE A 46 7.01 0.27 -7.38
N ALA A 47 6.54 0.31 -6.13
CA ALA A 47 7.41 0.48 -4.97
C ALA A 47 8.43 -0.67 -4.83
N PHE A 48 8.01 -1.91 -5.11
CA PHE A 48 8.91 -3.07 -5.14
C PHE A 48 9.99 -2.92 -6.21
N SER A 49 9.63 -2.49 -7.42
CA SER A 49 10.62 -2.22 -8.48
C SER A 49 11.65 -1.16 -8.05
N ALA A 50 11.21 -0.09 -7.38
CA ALA A 50 12.12 0.92 -6.83
C ALA A 50 13.03 0.37 -5.71
N GLN A 51 12.51 -0.54 -4.88
CA GLN A 51 13.30 -1.21 -3.84
C GLN A 51 14.34 -2.17 -4.42
N LEU A 52 14.05 -2.82 -5.56
CA LEU A 52 15.02 -3.64 -6.29
C LEU A 52 16.17 -2.77 -6.80
N ASP A 53 15.88 -1.64 -7.43
CA ASP A 53 16.89 -0.68 -7.92
C ASP A 53 17.74 -0.12 -6.77
N SER A 54 17.13 0.11 -5.61
CA SER A 54 17.82 0.60 -4.40
C SER A 54 18.55 -0.50 -3.60
N GLY A 55 18.52 -1.76 -4.03
CA GLY A 55 19.22 -2.86 -3.36
C GLY A 55 18.73 -3.18 -1.94
N VAL A 56 17.45 -2.95 -1.63
CA VAL A 56 16.88 -3.07 -0.26
C VAL A 56 17.01 -4.50 0.32
N GLY A 57 17.00 -5.53 -0.53
CA GLY A 57 17.16 -6.92 -0.12
C GLY A 57 15.88 -7.54 0.47
N LEU A 58 16.04 -8.37 1.51
CA LEU A 58 14.97 -9.24 2.04
C LEU A 58 13.66 -8.52 2.45
N PRO A 59 13.68 -7.30 3.00
CA PRO A 59 12.44 -6.56 3.31
C PRO A 59 11.54 -6.31 2.10
N ALA A 60 12.08 -6.28 0.88
CA ALA A 60 11.31 -6.03 -0.33
C ALA A 60 10.27 -7.13 -0.64
N VAL A 61 10.44 -8.33 -0.08
CA VAL A 61 9.48 -9.43 -0.19
C VAL A 61 8.10 -9.03 0.34
N GLN A 62 8.04 -8.22 1.41
CA GLN A 62 6.77 -7.73 1.95
C GLN A 62 6.05 -6.82 0.95
N THR A 63 6.77 -5.90 0.32
CA THR A 63 6.22 -4.98 -0.68
C THR A 63 5.77 -5.72 -1.93
N LEU A 64 6.50 -6.76 -2.35
CA LEU A 64 6.07 -7.65 -3.43
C LEU A 64 4.72 -8.30 -3.10
N VAL A 65 4.58 -8.92 -1.93
CA VAL A 65 3.32 -9.60 -1.54
C VAL A 65 2.17 -8.61 -1.41
N ALA A 66 2.42 -7.40 -0.89
CA ALA A 66 1.42 -6.36 -0.80
C ALA A 66 0.82 -5.99 -2.17
N GLY A 67 1.58 -6.15 -3.27
CA GLY A 67 1.07 -5.96 -4.64
C GLY A 67 0.62 -7.23 -5.35
N ALA A 68 1.30 -8.34 -5.15
CA ALA A 68 0.96 -9.63 -5.74
C ALA A 68 -0.42 -10.12 -5.26
N GLY A 69 -0.78 -9.87 -4.00
CA GLY A 69 -2.09 -10.21 -3.46
C GLY A 69 -3.26 -9.58 -4.22
N PRO A 70 -3.33 -8.24 -4.29
CA PRO A 70 -4.29 -7.54 -5.14
C PRO A 70 -4.24 -7.95 -6.61
N LEU A 71 -3.04 -8.21 -7.17
CA LEU A 71 -2.91 -8.69 -8.55
C LEU A 71 -3.62 -10.04 -8.76
N VAL A 72 -3.48 -10.99 -7.83
CA VAL A 72 -4.22 -12.26 -7.86
C VAL A 72 -5.74 -12.02 -7.87
N VAL A 73 -6.22 -11.04 -7.10
CA VAL A 73 -7.64 -10.66 -7.07
C VAL A 73 -8.11 -10.09 -8.40
N VAL A 74 -7.32 -9.19 -9.02
CA VAL A 74 -7.60 -8.63 -10.36
C VAL A 74 -7.64 -9.74 -11.41
N VAL A 75 -6.60 -10.56 -11.48
CA VAL A 75 -6.50 -11.67 -12.44
C VAL A 75 -7.68 -12.62 -12.27
N THR A 76 -7.99 -13.02 -11.03
CA THR A 76 -9.14 -13.89 -10.76
C THR A 76 -10.44 -13.26 -11.21
N GLY A 77 -10.69 -11.99 -10.84
CA GLY A 77 -11.91 -11.26 -11.23
C GLY A 77 -12.09 -11.11 -12.74
N VAL A 78 -11.00 -10.90 -13.48
CA VAL A 78 -10.99 -10.83 -14.95
C VAL A 78 -11.24 -12.21 -15.55
N CYS A 79 -10.49 -13.23 -15.14
CA CYS A 79 -10.60 -14.59 -15.66
C CYS A 79 -11.97 -15.21 -15.41
N THR A 80 -12.59 -14.98 -14.25
CA THR A 80 -13.94 -15.47 -13.96
C THR A 80 -15.05 -14.58 -14.51
N ARG A 81 -14.71 -13.45 -15.15
CA ARG A 81 -15.65 -12.38 -15.57
C ARG A 81 -16.60 -11.91 -14.45
N ARG A 82 -16.14 -11.97 -13.20
CA ARG A 82 -16.92 -11.57 -12.02
C ARG A 82 -16.28 -10.35 -11.40
N ASN A 83 -16.48 -9.22 -12.05
CA ASN A 83 -15.87 -7.98 -11.63
C ASN A 83 -16.78 -6.79 -11.93
N LEU A 84 -16.47 -5.67 -11.29
CA LEU A 84 -17.07 -4.37 -11.54
C LEU A 84 -15.95 -3.44 -11.99
N ALA A 85 -16.21 -2.59 -12.99
CA ALA A 85 -15.31 -1.51 -13.36
C ALA A 85 -16.07 -0.20 -13.18
N ARG A 86 -16.05 0.35 -11.96
CA ARG A 86 -16.70 1.61 -11.63
C ARG A 86 -15.68 2.54 -11.00
N LEU A 87 -15.49 3.73 -11.57
CA LEU A 87 -14.81 4.80 -10.86
C LEU A 87 -15.79 5.43 -9.87
N GLY A 88 -15.52 5.29 -8.57
CA GLY A 88 -16.19 6.07 -7.55
C GLY A 88 -15.58 7.46 -7.42
N ALA A 89 -16.34 8.40 -6.85
CA ALA A 89 -15.80 9.71 -6.46
C ALA A 89 -14.61 9.57 -5.48
N PHE A 90 -14.61 8.51 -4.67
CA PHE A 90 -13.52 8.13 -3.80
C PHE A 90 -12.23 7.78 -4.57
N ASP A 91 -12.32 6.94 -5.60
CA ASP A 91 -11.16 6.55 -6.41
C ASP A 91 -10.54 7.78 -7.10
N LEU A 92 -11.37 8.74 -7.52
CA LEU A 92 -10.92 10.00 -8.11
C LEU A 92 -10.21 10.90 -7.08
N ALA A 93 -10.76 11.03 -5.87
CA ALA A 93 -10.13 11.80 -4.79
C ALA A 93 -8.75 11.22 -4.43
N CYS A 94 -8.65 9.89 -4.32
CA CYS A 94 -7.37 9.20 -4.11
C CYS A 94 -6.39 9.43 -5.27
N ALA A 95 -6.87 9.38 -6.53
CA ALA A 95 -6.02 9.62 -7.70
C ALA A 95 -5.47 11.05 -7.72
N VAL A 96 -6.29 12.06 -7.40
CA VAL A 96 -5.86 13.46 -7.29
C VAL A 96 -4.85 13.62 -6.16
N ALA A 97 -5.11 13.05 -4.98
CA ALA A 97 -4.21 13.11 -3.85
C ALA A 97 -2.86 12.43 -4.14
N ALA A 98 -2.87 11.27 -4.79
CA ALA A 98 -1.67 10.57 -5.23
C ALA A 98 -0.88 11.39 -6.28
N GLY A 99 -1.59 12.01 -7.24
CA GLY A 99 -0.98 12.91 -8.21
C GLY A 99 -0.32 14.13 -7.56
N ALA A 100 -0.97 14.73 -6.57
CA ALA A 100 -0.41 15.82 -5.79
C ALA A 100 0.85 15.39 -5.00
N ALA A 101 0.79 14.24 -4.31
CA ALA A 101 1.93 13.70 -3.58
C ALA A 101 3.12 13.39 -4.51
N LEU A 102 2.85 12.83 -5.70
CA LEU A 102 3.87 12.58 -6.73
C LEU A 102 4.47 13.90 -7.26
N GLY A 103 3.64 14.91 -7.53
CA GLY A 103 4.10 16.23 -7.94
C GLY A 103 5.01 16.90 -6.90
N VAL A 104 4.62 16.80 -5.62
CA VAL A 104 5.44 17.27 -4.49
C VAL A 104 6.77 16.53 -4.43
N TRP A 105 6.76 15.20 -4.60
CA TRP A 105 7.98 14.40 -4.57
C TRP A 105 8.93 14.75 -5.73
N LEU A 106 8.41 14.82 -6.96
CA LEU A 106 9.19 15.16 -8.14
C LEU A 106 9.74 16.59 -8.10
N GLY A 107 9.02 17.52 -7.46
CA GLY A 107 9.46 18.91 -7.30
C GLY A 107 10.49 19.13 -6.19
N LEU A 108 10.36 18.42 -5.06
CA LEU A 108 11.21 18.62 -3.88
C LEU A 108 12.39 17.63 -3.77
N GLY A 109 12.34 16.49 -4.47
CA GLY A 109 13.35 15.42 -4.38
C GLY A 109 13.41 14.70 -3.02
N GLU A 110 12.58 15.11 -2.06
CA GLU A 110 12.55 14.60 -0.68
C GLU A 110 11.31 13.72 -0.48
N ALA A 111 11.49 12.46 -0.07
CA ALA A 111 10.39 11.50 0.11
C ALA A 111 9.52 11.77 1.34
N ALA A 112 10.06 12.46 2.36
CA ALA A 112 9.36 12.71 3.62
C ALA A 112 8.05 13.52 3.47
N PRO A 113 8.03 14.68 2.77
CA PRO A 113 6.78 15.41 2.54
C PRO A 113 5.75 14.60 1.73
N ALA A 114 6.20 13.77 0.77
CA ALA A 114 5.31 12.91 0.00
C ALA A 114 4.58 11.88 0.88
N VAL A 115 5.27 11.30 1.87
CA VAL A 115 4.66 10.39 2.85
C VAL A 115 3.63 11.11 3.72
N VAL A 116 3.89 12.35 4.13
CA VAL A 116 2.92 13.15 4.91
C VAL A 116 1.64 13.39 4.11
N PHE A 117 1.76 13.77 2.83
CA PHE A 117 0.60 13.93 1.95
C PHE A 117 -0.16 12.62 1.72
N ALA A 118 0.54 11.50 1.54
CA ALA A 118 -0.09 10.19 1.40
C ALA A 118 -0.90 9.80 2.64
N VAL A 119 -0.34 9.99 3.83
CA VAL A 119 -1.04 9.71 5.09
C VAL A 119 -2.22 10.65 5.31
N ALA A 120 -2.10 11.92 4.94
CA ALA A 120 -3.22 12.86 4.99
C ALA A 120 -4.37 12.43 4.06
N ALA A 121 -4.05 11.88 2.89
CA ALA A 121 -5.03 11.32 1.97
C ALA A 121 -5.75 10.10 2.56
N ASP A 122 -5.01 9.18 3.21
CA ASP A 122 -5.60 8.03 3.92
C ASP A 122 -6.50 8.46 5.09
N ALA A 123 -6.16 9.53 5.79
CA ALA A 123 -7.01 10.10 6.83
C ALA A 123 -8.27 10.75 6.26
N ALA A 124 -8.17 11.45 5.13
CA ALA A 124 -9.32 12.03 4.43
C ALA A 124 -10.27 10.96 3.86
N ALA A 125 -9.78 9.72 3.68
CA ALA A 125 -10.57 8.58 3.25
C ALA A 125 -11.47 7.99 4.35
N ILE A 126 -11.39 8.46 5.61
CA ILE A 126 -12.25 8.02 6.71
C ILE A 126 -13.66 8.58 6.49
N THR A 127 -14.53 7.77 5.89
CA THR A 127 -15.93 8.12 5.60
C THR A 127 -16.90 7.73 6.71
N SER A 128 -16.46 6.95 7.71
CA SER A 128 -17.27 6.58 8.87
C SER A 128 -16.44 6.57 10.15
N TRP A 129 -17.08 6.88 11.28
CA TRP A 129 -16.46 6.85 12.61
C TRP A 129 -16.43 5.46 13.27
N SER A 130 -16.73 4.40 12.51
CA SER A 130 -16.60 3.04 13.01
C SER A 130 -15.14 2.73 13.34
N PRO A 131 -14.85 2.00 14.43
CA PRO A 131 -13.47 1.62 14.79
C PRO A 131 -12.71 0.96 13.65
N ALA A 132 -13.40 0.15 12.83
CA ALA A 132 -12.82 -0.50 11.67
C ALA A 132 -12.34 0.50 10.58
N ALA A 133 -13.01 1.64 10.44
CA ALA A 133 -12.68 2.62 9.41
C ALA A 133 -11.50 3.52 9.79
N TRP A 134 -11.43 3.98 11.04
CA TRP A 134 -10.35 4.89 11.46
C TRP A 134 -9.13 4.19 12.07
N ALA A 135 -9.26 2.98 12.63
CA ALA A 135 -8.12 2.29 13.26
C ALA A 135 -7.00 1.98 12.27
N PHE A 136 -7.35 1.66 11.02
CA PHE A 136 -6.35 1.43 9.97
C PHE A 136 -5.58 2.71 9.64
N ALA A 137 -6.28 3.82 9.41
CA ALA A 137 -5.66 5.11 9.13
C ALA A 137 -4.81 5.60 10.32
N ALA A 138 -5.30 5.44 11.55
CA ALA A 138 -4.55 5.78 12.76
C ALA A 138 -3.28 4.94 12.89
N TYR A 139 -3.35 3.63 12.64
CA TYR A 139 -2.17 2.75 12.63
C TYR A 139 -1.12 3.21 11.60
N VAL A 140 -1.54 3.46 10.35
CA VAL A 140 -0.64 3.89 9.26
C VAL A 140 0.00 5.25 9.57
N LEU A 141 -0.77 6.20 10.09
CA LEU A 141 -0.26 7.52 10.51
C LEU A 141 0.80 7.37 11.61
N THR A 142 0.51 6.59 12.65
CA THR A 142 1.41 6.42 13.81
C THR A 142 2.72 5.76 13.38
N LEU A 143 2.65 4.73 12.53
CA LEU A 143 3.82 4.06 11.98
C LEU A 143 4.68 5.02 11.13
N SER A 144 4.03 5.77 10.24
CA SER A 144 4.72 6.67 9.30
C SER A 144 5.43 7.82 10.01
N VAL A 145 4.76 8.47 10.97
CA VAL A 145 5.36 9.54 11.79
C VAL A 145 6.55 9.01 12.58
N SER A 146 6.40 7.82 13.19
CA SER A 146 7.48 7.19 13.97
C SER A 146 8.71 6.89 13.10
N LEU A 147 8.50 6.34 11.91
CA LEU A 147 9.58 6.05 10.95
C LEU A 147 10.27 7.33 10.47
N ILE A 148 9.52 8.38 10.12
CA ILE A 148 10.08 9.67 9.71
C ILE A 148 10.93 10.25 10.83
N ALA A 149 10.45 10.22 12.08
CA ALA A 149 11.20 10.72 13.23
C ALA A 149 12.53 9.97 13.43
N ILE A 150 12.51 8.62 13.38
CA ILE A 150 13.71 7.79 13.51
C ILE A 150 14.72 8.06 12.38
N VAL A 151 14.25 8.09 11.13
CA VAL A 151 15.13 8.32 9.97
C VAL A 151 15.73 9.73 10.02
N SER A 152 14.93 10.74 10.34
CA SER A 152 15.38 12.12 10.45
C SER A 152 16.39 12.29 11.59
N GLY A 153 16.14 11.64 12.73
CA GLY A 153 17.06 11.61 13.87
C GLY A 153 18.39 10.95 13.51
N ARG A 154 18.38 9.77 12.87
CA ARG A 154 19.61 9.10 12.43
C ARG A 154 20.37 9.89 11.36
N ARG A 155 19.68 10.47 10.38
CA ARG A 155 20.30 11.31 9.35
C ARG A 155 20.98 12.54 9.94
N ARG A 156 20.38 13.16 10.96
CA ARG A 156 21.03 14.27 11.69
C ARG A 156 22.25 13.76 12.45
N ALA A 157 22.16 12.68 13.20
CA ALA A 157 23.28 12.12 13.96
C ALA A 157 24.49 11.78 13.06
N LEU A 158 24.27 11.21 11.88
CA LEU A 158 25.32 10.90 10.91
C LEU A 158 25.93 12.13 10.22
N ARG A 159 25.24 13.28 10.20
CA ARG A 159 25.80 14.55 9.66
C ARG A 159 26.72 15.26 10.66
N TYR A 160 26.68 14.89 11.94
CA TYR A 160 27.49 15.47 13.01
C TYR A 160 28.55 14.50 13.57
N ALA A 161 28.73 13.34 12.94
CA ALA A 161 29.77 12.35 13.24
C ALA A 161 30.80 12.34 12.12
#